data_AF-A0A962ZU99-F1
#
_entry.id   AF-A0A962ZU99-F1
#
_cell.length_a   1.000
_cell.length_b   1.000
_cell.length_c   1.000
_cell.angle_alpha   90.00
_cell.angle_beta   90.00
_cell.angle_gamma   90.00
#
_symmetry.space_group_name_H-M   'P 1'
#
loop_
_entity.id
_entity.type
_entity.pdbx_description
1 polymer ?
#
loop_
_entity_poly.entity_id
_entity_poly.type
_entity_poly.pdbx_seq_one_letter_code
_entity_poly.pdbx_strand_id
1 'polypeptide(L)'
;MTSDSREKNQGDPAECATDGDSFEARVARALTPNGNCNTNKKADEIRQLLESPAGRGNKHLAGLEDSWRLLEPVYEDRYYVHGEGNPAVVREINTAETPITDFTNCVAQGFYPPPEIMLILQICFEKYLTAGGDASLDEAVFGVRHKKRGSYAYSLTNGKEYAFFHELLKEKENAGQPVESMGNDDLAEQYLESPLSRIWGDADTDAATFVRGYFRWKSSSGEKP
;
A
#
# COMPACT_ATOMS: atom_id res chain seq x y z
N MET A 1 -12.49 65.75 44.41
CA MET A 1 -11.41 65.14 45.21
C MET A 1 -11.93 63.79 45.66
N THR A 2 -11.46 62.61 45.27
CA THR A 2 -10.32 62.08 44.50
C THR A 2 -10.66 60.56 44.41
N SER A 3 -10.80 59.93 43.24
CA SER A 3 -9.83 58.98 42.63
C SER A 3 -9.31 57.92 43.64
N ASP A 4 -9.23 56.61 43.41
CA ASP A 4 -8.98 55.83 42.19
C ASP A 4 -9.01 54.31 42.53
N SER A 5 -9.14 53.47 41.49
CA SER A 5 -8.42 52.20 41.27
C SER A 5 -8.99 50.82 41.66
N ARG A 6 -9.23 50.06 40.57
CA ARG A 6 -8.71 48.71 40.21
C ARG A 6 -9.62 47.48 40.30
N GLU A 7 -10.17 47.16 39.12
CA GLU A 7 -10.17 45.86 38.44
C GLU A 7 -9.37 44.73 39.08
N LYS A 8 -10.03 43.56 39.23
CA LYS A 8 -9.42 42.25 39.02
C LYS A 8 -10.40 41.34 38.27
N ASN A 9 -10.23 41.28 36.96
CA ASN A 9 -10.66 40.17 36.12
C ASN A 9 -9.88 38.93 36.57
N GLN A 10 -10.57 37.95 37.16
CA GLN A 10 -10.05 36.59 37.29
C GLN A 10 -10.33 35.88 35.97
N GLY A 11 -9.37 35.93 35.06
CA GLY A 11 -9.28 35.00 33.96
C GLY A 11 -8.86 33.64 34.51
N ASP A 12 -9.70 32.63 34.31
CA ASP A 12 -9.31 31.24 34.44
C ASP A 12 -8.14 30.96 33.48
N PRO A 13 -7.03 30.35 33.95
CA PRO A 13 -5.98 29.89 33.07
C PRO A 13 -6.43 28.57 32.45
N ALA A 14 -7.19 28.68 31.36
CA ALA A 14 -7.32 27.58 30.43
C ALA A 14 -5.95 27.25 29.83
N GLU A 15 -5.60 25.97 29.90
CA GLU A 15 -4.75 25.27 28.94
C GLU A 15 -3.27 25.68 28.90
N CYS A 16 -2.53 25.25 29.92
CA CYS A 16 -1.14 24.89 29.72
C CYS A 16 -1.07 23.46 29.15
N ALA A 17 -1.38 23.32 27.85
CA ALA A 17 -1.09 22.12 27.09
C ALA A 17 0.07 22.44 26.13
N THR A 18 1.25 21.92 26.46
CA THR A 18 2.43 22.00 25.61
C THR A 18 2.23 21.13 24.37
N ASP A 19 2.03 21.75 23.21
CA ASP A 19 2.31 21.13 21.91
C ASP A 19 2.75 22.23 20.92
N GLY A 20 4.02 22.60 21.02
CA GLY A 20 4.62 23.80 20.43
C GLY A 20 4.89 23.72 18.92
N ASP A 21 4.04 23.06 18.15
CA ASP A 21 4.21 22.96 16.70
C ASP A 21 3.00 23.58 15.99
N SER A 22 3.23 24.71 15.31
CA SER A 22 2.20 25.39 14.52
C SER A 22 1.53 24.44 13.53
N PHE A 23 0.26 24.68 13.20
CA PHE A 23 -0.44 23.85 12.21
C PHE A 23 0.33 23.77 10.89
N GLU A 24 0.90 24.89 10.46
CA GLU A 24 1.72 25.00 9.26
C GLU A 24 2.95 24.08 9.34
N ALA A 25 3.59 24.00 10.50
CA ALA A 25 4.73 23.11 10.71
C ALA A 25 4.31 21.63 10.72
N ARG A 26 3.13 21.30 11.26
CA ARG A 26 2.57 19.95 11.19
C ARG A 26 2.21 19.53 9.77
N VAL A 27 1.59 20.43 8.99
CA VAL A 27 1.29 20.23 7.56
C VAL A 27 2.59 20.06 6.79
N ALA A 28 3.55 20.96 6.99
CA ALA A 28 4.85 20.87 6.35
C ALA A 28 5.51 19.53 6.67
N ARG A 29 5.60 19.13 7.93
CA ARG A 29 6.18 17.82 8.30
C ARG A 29 5.45 16.65 7.65
N ALA A 30 4.12 16.63 7.70
CA ALA A 30 3.32 15.53 7.18
C ALA A 30 3.41 15.43 5.66
N LEU A 31 3.41 16.55 4.94
CA LEU A 31 3.32 16.58 3.48
C LEU A 31 4.67 16.80 2.76
N THR A 32 5.75 17.09 3.49
CA THR A 32 7.07 17.26 2.84
C THR A 32 7.57 15.91 2.28
N PRO A 33 8.03 15.87 1.02
CA PRO A 33 8.58 14.68 0.35
C PRO A 33 9.99 14.32 0.83
N ASN A 34 10.15 14.09 2.13
CA ASN A 34 11.44 13.71 2.72
C ASN A 34 11.55 12.20 2.92
N GLY A 35 12.71 11.64 2.57
CA GLY A 35 12.99 10.22 2.79
C GLY A 35 12.05 9.28 2.04
N ASN A 36 11.78 8.10 2.60
CA ASN A 36 10.78 7.17 2.08
C ASN A 36 9.38 7.61 2.54
N CYS A 37 8.56 8.08 1.60
CA CYS A 37 7.20 8.55 1.87
C CYS A 37 6.17 7.42 1.84
N ASN A 38 6.47 6.30 1.17
CA ASN A 38 5.62 5.11 1.08
C ASN A 38 5.79 4.24 2.33
N THR A 39 5.42 4.76 3.50
CA THR A 39 5.48 4.03 4.77
C THR A 39 4.19 4.20 5.56
N ASN A 40 3.81 3.14 6.28
CA ASN A 40 2.64 3.12 7.16
C ASN A 40 2.74 4.21 8.25
N LYS A 41 3.94 4.44 8.78
CA LYS A 41 4.20 5.55 9.72
C LYS A 41 3.83 6.91 9.13
N LYS A 42 4.20 7.17 7.87
CA LYS A 42 3.86 8.42 7.18
C LYS A 42 2.36 8.53 6.93
N ALA A 43 1.69 7.40 6.64
CA ALA A 43 0.23 7.35 6.49
C ALA A 43 -0.47 7.74 7.79
N ASP A 44 -0.01 7.18 8.92
CA ASP A 44 -0.55 7.50 10.24
C ASP A 44 -0.31 8.96 10.63
N GLU A 45 0.86 9.53 10.32
CA GLU A 45 1.15 10.96 10.53
C GLU A 45 0.18 11.87 9.76
N ILE A 46 -0.14 11.52 8.51
CA ILE A 46 -1.08 12.26 7.68
C ILE A 46 -2.52 12.06 8.19
N ARG A 47 -2.90 10.84 8.57
CA ARG A 47 -4.22 10.56 9.15
C ARG A 47 -4.46 11.40 10.41
N GLN A 48 -3.51 11.40 11.34
CA GLN A 48 -3.59 12.22 12.56
C GLN A 48 -3.72 13.72 12.27
N LEU A 49 -3.06 14.21 11.21
CA LEU A 49 -3.23 15.59 10.75
C LEU A 49 -4.66 15.83 10.25
N LEU A 50 -5.18 14.97 9.37
CA LEU A 50 -6.52 15.09 8.79
C LEU A 50 -7.63 15.03 9.85
N GLU A 51 -7.47 14.15 10.85
CA GLU A 51 -8.45 13.97 11.92
C GLU A 51 -8.40 15.08 12.98
N SER A 52 -7.29 15.81 13.08
CA SER A 52 -7.13 16.89 14.05
C SER A 52 -8.07 18.07 13.79
N PRO A 53 -8.41 18.88 14.82
CA PRO A 53 -9.25 20.07 14.64
C PRO A 53 -8.72 21.03 13.57
N ALA A 54 -7.39 21.16 13.47
CA ALA A 54 -6.75 22.03 12.50
C ALA A 54 -6.83 21.46 11.06
N GLY A 55 -6.72 20.13 10.90
CA GLY A 55 -6.95 19.46 9.62
C GLY A 55 -8.40 19.59 9.15
N ARG A 56 -9.36 19.34 10.03
CA ARG A 56 -10.80 19.51 9.76
C ARG A 56 -11.19 20.97 9.47
N GLY A 57 -10.49 21.93 10.06
CA GLY A 57 -10.69 23.37 9.80
C GLY A 57 -10.04 23.85 8.50
N ASN A 58 -9.16 23.06 7.88
CA ASN A 58 -8.47 23.44 6.66
C ASN A 58 -9.33 23.12 5.43
N LYS A 59 -9.81 24.15 4.71
CA LYS A 59 -10.67 24.00 3.52
C LYS A 59 -10.11 23.11 2.41
N HIS A 60 -8.80 22.92 2.32
CA HIS A 60 -8.17 22.10 1.28
C HIS A 60 -8.07 20.63 1.71
N LEU A 61 -7.75 20.37 2.99
CA LEU A 61 -7.59 19.01 3.52
C LEU A 61 -8.93 18.41 3.97
N ALA A 62 -9.82 19.23 4.52
CA ALA A 62 -11.13 18.81 5.02
C ALA A 62 -11.97 18.15 3.92
N GLY A 63 -11.88 18.62 2.66
CA GLY A 63 -12.66 18.03 1.56
C GLY A 63 -12.39 16.55 1.31
N LEU A 64 -11.14 16.09 1.49
CA LEU A 64 -10.80 14.66 1.34
C LEU A 64 -11.39 13.84 2.49
N GLU A 65 -11.26 14.34 3.71
CA GLU A 65 -11.78 13.69 4.91
C GLU A 65 -13.31 13.64 4.92
N ASP A 66 -13.97 14.73 4.55
CA ASP A 66 -15.42 14.81 4.46
C ASP A 66 -15.96 13.86 3.39
N SER A 67 -15.28 13.76 2.24
CA SER A 67 -15.64 12.80 1.20
C SER A 67 -15.48 11.36 1.68
N TRP A 68 -14.41 11.06 2.42
CA TRP A 68 -14.18 9.72 2.96
C TRP A 68 -15.26 9.30 3.97
N ARG A 69 -15.65 10.20 4.88
CA ARG A 69 -16.72 9.94 5.86
C ARG A 69 -18.07 9.64 5.24
N LEU A 70 -18.34 10.14 4.04
CA LEU A 70 -19.56 9.79 3.30
C LEU A 70 -19.52 8.35 2.76
N LEU A 71 -18.33 7.83 2.49
CA LEU A 71 -18.10 6.49 1.94
C LEU A 71 -17.98 5.43 3.02
N GLU A 72 -17.45 5.79 4.19
CA GLU A 72 -17.16 4.88 5.30
C GLU A 72 -18.37 4.01 5.70
N PRO A 73 -19.60 4.54 5.90
CA PRO A 73 -20.76 3.69 6.21
C PRO A 73 -21.13 2.73 5.08
N VAL A 74 -20.87 3.10 3.82
CA VAL A 74 -21.14 2.25 2.65
C VAL A 74 -20.14 1.09 2.58
N TYR A 75 -18.91 1.33 3.01
CA TYR A 75 -17.86 0.30 3.05
C TYR A 75 -18.02 -0.66 4.22
N GLU A 76 -18.51 -0.15 5.35
CA GLU A 76 -18.91 -0.98 6.50
C GLU A 76 -20.13 -1.86 6.17
N ASP A 77 -21.14 -1.31 5.48
CA ASP A 77 -22.39 -2.02 5.18
C ASP A 77 -22.26 -3.05 4.04
N ARG A 78 -21.42 -2.80 3.02
CA ARG A 78 -21.32 -3.66 1.82
C ARG A 78 -20.73 -5.06 2.05
N TYR A 79 -20.13 -5.37 3.21
CA TYR A 79 -19.37 -6.60 3.39
C TYR A 79 -19.63 -7.39 4.69
N TYR A 80 -20.90 -7.56 5.04
CA TYR A 80 -21.34 -8.80 5.69
C TYR A 80 -21.58 -9.91 4.66
N VAL A 81 -20.57 -10.25 3.86
CA VAL A 81 -20.65 -11.38 2.91
C VAL A 81 -19.73 -12.48 3.43
N HIS A 82 -20.33 -13.61 3.84
CA HIS A 82 -19.71 -14.83 4.39
C HIS A 82 -19.49 -14.95 5.91
N GLY A 83 -20.13 -14.12 6.74
CA GLY A 83 -20.32 -14.45 8.15
C GLY A 83 -19.08 -14.37 9.06
N GLU A 84 -17.94 -13.89 8.57
CA GLU A 84 -16.71 -13.68 9.36
C GLU A 84 -16.47 -12.22 9.79
N GLY A 85 -17.41 -11.31 9.52
CA GLY A 85 -17.53 -10.04 10.25
C GLY A 85 -16.41 -9.00 10.11
N ASN A 86 -15.46 -9.19 9.19
CA ASN A 86 -14.39 -8.20 8.95
C ASN A 86 -14.73 -7.31 7.74
N PRO A 87 -14.65 -5.97 7.87
CA PRO A 87 -14.91 -5.07 6.74
C PRO A 87 -13.86 -5.25 5.63
N ALA A 88 -14.28 -5.15 4.37
CA ALA A 88 -13.38 -5.27 3.21
C ALA A 88 -12.39 -4.11 3.09
N VAL A 89 -12.76 -2.93 3.62
CA VAL A 89 -11.89 -1.76 3.74
C VAL A 89 -12.04 -1.23 5.14
N VAL A 90 -10.99 -1.35 5.94
CA VAL A 90 -10.90 -0.71 7.25
C VAL A 90 -9.81 0.33 7.17
N ARG A 91 -10.16 1.59 7.43
CA ARG A 91 -9.22 2.71 7.43
C ARG A 91 -8.02 2.47 8.35
N GLU A 92 -8.25 1.80 9.48
CA GLU A 92 -7.23 1.50 10.48
C GLU A 92 -6.28 0.35 10.11
N ILE A 93 -6.63 -0.50 9.14
CA ILE A 93 -5.78 -1.65 8.83
C ILE A 93 -4.82 -1.25 7.72
N ASN A 94 -3.59 -0.92 8.13
CA ASN A 94 -2.36 -1.20 7.39
C ASN A 94 -2.28 -2.71 7.07
N THR A 95 -3.21 -3.23 6.26
CA THR A 95 -3.27 -4.66 5.90
C THR A 95 -2.07 -5.02 5.05
N ALA A 96 -1.57 -4.06 4.28
CA ALA A 96 -0.43 -4.24 3.43
C ALA A 96 0.87 -3.69 4.03
N GLU A 97 1.97 -4.17 3.46
CA GLU A 97 3.32 -3.76 3.86
C GLU A 97 3.58 -2.27 3.60
N THR A 98 2.89 -1.66 2.62
CA THR A 98 3.10 -0.26 2.24
C THR A 98 1.83 0.43 1.70
N PRO A 99 1.73 1.77 1.81
CA PRO A 99 0.60 2.55 1.30
C PRO A 99 0.28 2.35 -0.19
N ILE A 100 1.28 2.18 -1.06
CA ILE A 100 1.04 1.92 -2.48
C ILE A 100 0.39 0.55 -2.72
N THR A 101 0.67 -0.42 -1.86
CA THR A 101 0.01 -1.73 -1.90
C THR A 101 -1.44 -1.60 -1.46
N ASP A 102 -1.71 -0.85 -0.37
CA ASP A 102 -3.09 -0.57 0.07
C ASP A 102 -3.89 0.17 -1.01
N PHE A 103 -3.28 1.16 -1.67
CA PHE A 103 -3.91 1.82 -2.82
C PHE A 103 -4.29 0.82 -3.92
N THR A 104 -3.34 -0.04 -4.31
CA THR A 104 -3.56 -1.03 -5.37
C THR A 104 -4.68 -1.98 -4.98
N ASN A 105 -4.70 -2.44 -3.74
CA ASN A 105 -5.73 -3.33 -3.21
C ASN A 105 -7.12 -2.66 -3.20
N CYS A 106 -7.22 -1.42 -2.72
CA CYS A 106 -8.47 -0.66 -2.72
C CYS A 106 -9.04 -0.53 -4.13
N VAL A 107 -8.22 -0.04 -5.06
CA VAL A 107 -8.65 0.21 -6.44
C VAL A 107 -8.99 -1.08 -7.17
N ALA A 108 -8.18 -2.15 -7.01
CA ALA A 108 -8.43 -3.44 -7.64
C ALA A 108 -9.77 -4.06 -7.18
N GLN A 109 -10.21 -3.76 -5.97
CA GLN A 109 -11.48 -4.21 -5.41
C GLN A 109 -12.63 -3.23 -5.65
N GLY A 110 -12.39 -2.12 -6.35
CA GLY A 110 -13.41 -1.12 -6.68
C GLY A 110 -13.74 -0.13 -5.56
N PHE A 111 -12.88 -0.03 -4.54
CA PHE A 111 -13.02 0.93 -3.45
C PHE A 111 -12.18 2.18 -3.71
N TYR A 112 -12.67 3.32 -3.19
CA TYR A 112 -11.82 4.49 -3.07
C TYR A 112 -10.78 4.25 -1.98
N PRO A 113 -9.52 4.67 -2.16
CA PRO A 113 -8.51 4.61 -1.11
C PRO A 113 -8.74 5.67 -0.01
N PRO A 114 -8.29 5.43 1.23
CA PRO A 114 -8.31 6.44 2.28
C PRO A 114 -7.53 7.72 1.89
N PRO A 115 -7.93 8.90 2.40
CA PRO A 115 -7.29 10.18 2.12
C PRO A 115 -5.76 10.20 2.31
N GLU A 116 -5.28 9.64 3.41
CA GLU A 116 -3.85 9.58 3.74
C GLU A 116 -3.05 8.79 2.69
N ILE A 117 -3.63 7.73 2.13
CA ILE A 117 -3.01 6.91 1.09
C ILE A 117 -2.93 7.69 -0.24
N MET A 118 -3.99 8.40 -0.59
CA MET A 118 -4.00 9.26 -1.78
C MET A 118 -2.97 10.39 -1.67
N LEU A 119 -2.85 11.01 -0.49
CA LEU A 119 -1.86 12.05 -0.23
C LEU A 119 -0.43 11.49 -0.29
N ILE A 120 -0.16 10.29 0.23
CA ILE A 120 1.16 9.66 0.10
C ILE A 120 1.55 9.46 -1.36
N LEU A 121 0.64 8.99 -2.21
CA LEU A 121 0.93 8.84 -3.63
C LEU A 121 1.22 10.19 -4.28
N GLN A 122 0.44 11.21 -3.96
CA GLN A 122 0.69 12.57 -4.43
C GLN A 122 2.10 13.05 -4.03
N ILE A 123 2.49 12.86 -2.77
CA ILE A 123 3.83 13.22 -2.25
C ILE A 123 4.93 12.45 -2.99
N CYS A 124 4.73 11.15 -3.22
CA CYS A 124 5.70 10.32 -3.92
C CYS A 124 5.88 10.77 -5.38
N PHE A 125 4.79 11.09 -6.07
CA PHE A 125 4.84 11.61 -7.44
C PHE A 125 5.45 13.00 -7.49
N GLU A 126 5.10 13.89 -6.57
CA GLU A 126 5.69 15.22 -6.49
C GLU A 126 7.20 15.14 -6.25
N LYS A 127 7.66 14.25 -5.36
CA LYS A 127 9.08 13.96 -5.16
C LYS A 127 9.78 13.53 -6.45
N TYR A 128 9.15 12.63 -7.21
CA TYR A 128 9.69 12.17 -8.48
C TYR A 128 9.77 13.29 -9.52
N LEU A 129 8.68 14.07 -9.68
CA LEU A 129 8.59 15.13 -10.67
C LEU A 129 9.54 16.29 -10.36
N THR A 130 9.66 16.67 -9.09
CA THR A 130 10.57 17.74 -8.63
C THR A 130 12.04 17.35 -8.74
N ALA A 131 12.35 16.05 -8.75
CA ALA A 131 13.71 15.56 -8.97
C ALA A 131 14.20 15.75 -10.42
N GLY A 132 13.33 16.10 -11.38
CA GLY A 132 13.76 16.49 -12.74
C GLY A 132 14.56 15.45 -13.52
N GLY A 133 14.49 14.17 -13.14
CA GLY A 133 15.27 13.07 -13.72
C GLY A 133 16.49 12.62 -12.89
N ASP A 134 16.83 13.34 -11.80
CA ASP A 134 17.94 12.98 -10.91
C ASP A 134 17.64 11.76 -10.03
N ALA A 135 16.35 11.46 -9.81
CA ALA A 135 15.89 10.29 -9.06
C ALA A 135 15.00 9.40 -9.93
N SER A 136 15.20 8.10 -9.81
CA SER A 136 14.29 7.09 -10.38
C SER A 136 12.95 7.07 -9.62
N LEU A 137 11.90 6.51 -10.25
CA LEU A 137 10.62 6.29 -9.56
C LEU A 137 10.79 5.42 -8.31
N ASP A 138 11.64 4.38 -8.39
CA ASP A 138 11.91 3.52 -7.23
C ASP A 138 12.49 4.29 -6.05
N GLU A 139 13.36 5.26 -6.33
CA GLU A 139 14.01 6.10 -5.34
C GLU A 139 13.06 7.15 -4.77
N ALA A 140 12.20 7.72 -5.61
CA ALA A 140 11.17 8.64 -5.17
C ALA A 140 10.15 7.94 -4.26
N VAL A 141 9.60 6.81 -4.70
CA VAL A 141 8.50 6.09 -4.04
C VAL A 141 8.99 5.23 -2.87
N PHE A 142 10.00 4.39 -3.08
CA PHE A 142 10.45 3.41 -2.08
C PHE A 142 11.72 3.83 -1.32
N GLY A 143 12.35 4.95 -1.70
CA GLY A 143 13.60 5.40 -1.09
C GLY A 143 14.81 4.54 -1.46
N VAL A 144 14.69 3.67 -2.48
CA VAL A 144 15.75 2.76 -2.90
C VAL A 144 16.19 3.12 -4.32
N ARG A 145 17.50 3.30 -4.52
CA ARG A 145 18.04 3.53 -5.86
C ARG A 145 17.72 2.36 -6.77
N HIS A 146 17.12 2.64 -7.93
CA HIS A 146 16.71 1.61 -8.88
C HIS A 146 17.87 0.66 -9.23
N LYS A 147 17.60 -0.64 -9.10
CA LYS A 147 18.46 -1.74 -9.55
C LYS A 147 17.54 -2.81 -10.13
N LYS A 148 17.85 -3.36 -11.31
CA LYS A 148 16.99 -4.37 -11.97
C LYS A 148 16.53 -5.50 -11.05
N ARG A 149 17.43 -6.08 -10.24
CA ARG A 149 17.14 -7.18 -9.31
C ARG A 149 16.82 -6.72 -7.87
N GLY A 150 16.78 -5.42 -7.63
CA GLY A 150 16.48 -4.82 -6.32
C GLY A 150 15.34 -3.80 -6.38
N SER A 151 14.64 -3.70 -7.51
CA SER A 151 13.47 -2.86 -7.66
C SER A 151 12.28 -3.52 -6.99
N TYR A 152 11.37 -2.70 -6.48
CA TYR A 152 10.12 -3.18 -5.90
C TYR A 152 9.28 -3.96 -6.91
N ALA A 153 9.29 -3.52 -8.18
CA ALA A 153 8.65 -4.26 -9.26
C ALA A 153 9.22 -5.67 -9.41
N TYR A 154 10.55 -5.83 -9.35
CA TYR A 154 11.19 -7.14 -9.43
C TYR A 154 10.83 -8.01 -8.22
N SER A 155 10.82 -7.47 -6.99
CA SER A 155 10.41 -8.27 -5.83
C SER A 155 8.96 -8.73 -5.91
N LEU A 156 8.07 -7.92 -6.51
CA LEU A 156 6.68 -8.28 -6.70
C LEU A 156 6.46 -9.33 -7.79
N THR A 157 7.32 -9.41 -8.81
CA THR A 157 7.13 -10.37 -9.92
C THR A 157 7.98 -11.62 -9.77
N ASN A 158 9.10 -11.54 -9.06
CA ASN A 158 10.07 -12.62 -8.98
C ASN A 158 9.46 -13.89 -8.35
N GLY A 159 9.29 -14.92 -9.17
CA GLY A 159 8.80 -16.22 -8.76
C GLY A 159 7.28 -16.34 -8.67
N LYS A 160 6.52 -15.34 -9.13
CA LYS A 160 5.06 -15.45 -9.25
C LYS A 160 4.67 -16.49 -10.31
N GLU A 161 5.41 -16.55 -11.41
CA GLU A 161 5.27 -17.56 -12.44
C GLU A 161 5.41 -18.98 -11.86
N TYR A 162 6.34 -19.16 -10.91
CA TYR A 162 6.54 -20.44 -10.23
C TYR A 162 5.46 -20.73 -9.19
N ALA A 163 5.01 -19.72 -8.44
CA ALA A 163 3.92 -19.87 -7.49
C ALA A 163 2.59 -20.25 -8.17
N PHE A 164 2.24 -19.59 -9.28
CA PHE A 164 1.05 -19.92 -10.06
C PHE A 164 1.16 -21.32 -10.68
N PHE A 165 2.32 -21.66 -11.23
CA PHE A 165 2.56 -23.02 -11.71
C PHE A 165 2.41 -24.05 -10.58
N HIS A 166 2.94 -23.78 -9.38
CA HIS A 166 2.82 -24.65 -8.22
C HIS A 166 1.35 -24.89 -7.82
N GLU A 167 0.54 -23.83 -7.75
CA GLU A 167 -0.89 -23.95 -7.42
C GLU A 167 -1.68 -24.70 -8.49
N LEU A 168 -1.36 -24.50 -9.77
CA LEU A 168 -1.96 -25.27 -10.87
C LEU A 168 -1.67 -26.78 -10.73
N LEU A 169 -0.44 -27.14 -10.33
CA LEU A 169 -0.07 -28.53 -10.08
C LEU A 169 -0.90 -29.11 -8.93
N LYS A 170 -1.01 -28.40 -7.79
CA LYS A 170 -1.85 -28.81 -6.65
C LYS A 170 -3.30 -29.01 -7.05
N GLU A 171 -3.87 -28.10 -7.85
CA GLU A 171 -5.26 -28.21 -8.32
C GLU A 171 -5.48 -29.46 -9.17
N LYS A 172 -4.55 -29.75 -10.10
CA LYS A 172 -4.60 -30.96 -10.93
C LYS A 172 -4.46 -32.24 -10.09
N GLU A 173 -3.58 -32.27 -9.10
CA GLU A 173 -3.42 -33.38 -8.16
C GLU A 173 -4.72 -33.61 -7.36
N ASN A 174 -5.31 -32.54 -6.83
CA ASN A 174 -6.58 -32.60 -6.09
C ASN A 174 -7.76 -33.05 -6.96
N ALA A 175 -7.73 -32.74 -8.27
CA ALA A 175 -8.71 -33.22 -9.24
C ALA A 175 -8.51 -34.68 -9.66
N GLY A 176 -7.51 -35.38 -9.10
CA GLY A 176 -7.18 -36.77 -9.43
C GLY A 176 -6.55 -36.94 -10.81
N GLN A 177 -6.06 -35.85 -11.42
CA GLN A 177 -5.27 -35.96 -12.64
C GLN A 177 -3.89 -36.53 -12.31
N PRO A 178 -3.34 -37.42 -13.15
CA PRO A 178 -2.07 -38.07 -12.84
C PRO A 178 -0.92 -37.11 -13.19
N VAL A 179 -0.69 -36.12 -12.33
CA VAL A 179 0.38 -35.10 -12.48
C VAL A 179 1.75 -35.76 -12.50
N GLU A 180 1.99 -36.77 -11.67
CA GLU A 180 3.24 -37.54 -11.65
C GLU A 180 3.50 -38.36 -12.94
N SER A 181 2.47 -38.60 -13.75
CA SER A 181 2.60 -39.37 -15.00
C SER A 181 2.96 -38.52 -16.21
N MET A 182 2.76 -37.20 -16.13
CA MET A 182 3.23 -36.24 -17.12
C MET A 182 4.64 -35.80 -16.74
N GLY A 183 5.57 -35.76 -17.69
CA GLY A 183 6.91 -35.24 -17.40
C GLY A 183 6.82 -33.79 -16.91
N ASN A 184 7.72 -33.38 -16.01
CA ASN A 184 7.76 -31.98 -15.54
C ASN A 184 7.90 -30.98 -16.71
N ASP A 185 8.58 -31.37 -17.78
CA ASP A 185 8.73 -30.58 -18.99
C ASP A 185 7.41 -30.45 -19.77
N ASP A 186 6.61 -31.53 -19.86
CA ASP A 186 5.29 -31.52 -20.52
C ASP A 186 4.28 -30.62 -19.79
N LEU A 187 4.32 -30.65 -18.45
CA LEU A 187 3.48 -29.81 -17.60
C LEU A 187 3.89 -28.33 -17.69
N ALA A 188 5.20 -28.08 -17.73
CA ALA A 188 5.73 -26.74 -17.95
C ALA A 188 5.36 -26.21 -19.34
N GLU A 189 5.44 -27.02 -20.39
CA GLU A 189 5.03 -26.63 -21.74
C GLU A 189 3.55 -26.28 -21.80
N GLN A 190 2.67 -27.11 -21.21
CA GLN A 190 1.23 -26.79 -21.09
C GLN A 190 0.98 -25.46 -20.34
N TYR A 191 1.73 -25.21 -19.26
CA TYR A 191 1.61 -23.95 -18.54
C TYR A 191 2.09 -22.77 -19.38
N LEU A 192 3.25 -22.90 -20.03
CA LEU A 192 3.86 -21.85 -20.85
C LEU A 192 2.99 -21.48 -22.06
N GLU A 193 2.26 -22.43 -22.64
CA GLU A 193 1.29 -22.21 -23.70
C GLU A 193 -0.03 -21.57 -23.21
N SER A 194 -0.33 -21.66 -21.91
CA SER A 194 -1.58 -21.17 -21.35
C SER A 194 -1.65 -19.62 -21.33
N PRO A 195 -2.86 -19.03 -21.40
CA PRO A 195 -3.04 -17.60 -21.20
C PRO A 195 -2.50 -17.09 -19.86
N LEU A 196 -2.40 -17.96 -18.84
CA LEU A 196 -1.91 -17.61 -17.51
C LEU A 196 -0.40 -17.35 -17.49
N SER A 197 0.38 -18.10 -18.29
CA SER A 197 1.82 -17.84 -18.46
C SER A 197 2.06 -16.44 -19.03
N ARG A 198 1.21 -15.95 -19.93
CA ARG A 198 1.37 -14.61 -20.53
C ARG A 198 1.20 -13.46 -19.54
N ILE A 199 0.64 -13.71 -18.35
CA ILE A 199 0.40 -12.68 -17.34
C ILE A 199 1.67 -12.45 -16.50
N TRP A 200 2.45 -13.50 -16.22
CA TRP A 200 3.56 -13.45 -15.25
C TRP A 200 4.88 -14.05 -15.74
N GLY A 201 4.87 -14.75 -16.87
CA GLY A 201 6.01 -15.47 -17.43
C GLY A 201 6.74 -14.70 -18.53
N ASP A 202 7.96 -15.15 -18.80
CA ASP A 202 8.74 -14.74 -19.97
C ASP A 202 8.34 -15.61 -21.17
N ALA A 203 7.78 -14.98 -22.20
CA ALA A 203 7.24 -15.65 -23.38
C ALA A 203 8.27 -16.46 -24.17
N ASP A 204 9.57 -16.17 -23.98
CA ASP A 204 10.67 -16.82 -24.70
C ASP A 204 11.36 -17.93 -23.86
N THR A 205 10.87 -18.24 -22.66
CA THR A 205 11.47 -19.28 -21.81
C THR A 205 11.06 -20.68 -22.29
N ASP A 206 12.04 -21.56 -22.52
CA ASP A 206 11.79 -22.97 -22.82
C ASP A 206 11.40 -23.78 -21.56
N ALA A 207 10.62 -24.86 -21.76
CA ALA A 207 10.10 -25.69 -20.67
C ALA A 207 11.21 -26.21 -19.72
N ALA A 208 12.33 -26.69 -20.26
CA ALA A 208 13.43 -27.22 -19.44
C ALA A 208 14.13 -26.13 -18.61
N THR A 209 14.24 -24.92 -19.13
CA THR A 209 14.74 -23.75 -18.38
C THR A 209 13.74 -23.33 -17.30
N PHE A 210 12.44 -23.31 -17.61
CA PHE A 210 11.37 -23.00 -16.65
C PHE A 210 11.37 -23.98 -15.47
N VAL A 211 11.39 -25.29 -15.73
CA VAL A 211 11.39 -26.35 -14.71
C VAL A 211 12.60 -26.21 -13.77
N ARG A 212 13.79 -25.93 -14.32
CA ARG A 212 14.98 -25.68 -13.49
C ARG A 212 14.83 -24.45 -12.61
N GLY A 213 14.20 -23.39 -13.13
CA GLY A 213 13.86 -22.19 -12.36
C GLY A 213 12.87 -22.50 -11.22
N TYR A 214 11.81 -23.23 -11.54
CA TYR A 214 10.78 -23.67 -10.61
C TYR A 214 11.36 -24.47 -9.45
N PHE A 215 12.22 -25.47 -9.72
CA PHE A 215 12.82 -26.26 -8.64
C PHE A 215 13.75 -25.46 -7.73
N ARG A 216 14.48 -24.47 -8.28
CA ARG A 216 15.29 -23.55 -7.49
C ARG A 216 14.41 -22.69 -6.59
N TRP A 217 13.31 -22.16 -7.14
CA TRP A 217 12.33 -21.39 -6.39
C TRP A 217 11.70 -22.23 -5.27
N LYS A 218 11.16 -23.42 -5.57
CA LYS A 218 10.57 -24.35 -4.57
C LYS A 218 11.54 -24.65 -3.43
N SER A 219 12.82 -24.90 -3.77
CA SER A 219 13.88 -25.15 -2.77
C SER A 219 14.17 -23.93 -1.88
N SER A 220 14.01 -22.71 -2.39
CA SER A 220 14.24 -21.47 -1.64
C SER A 220 13.03 -21.01 -0.83
N SER A 221 11.81 -21.38 -1.24
CA SER A 221 10.55 -20.97 -0.58
C SER A 221 10.22 -21.76 0.69
N GLY A 222 10.97 -22.81 1.01
CA GLY A 222 10.76 -23.63 2.21
C GLY A 222 9.60 -24.64 2.12
N GLU A 223 8.84 -24.65 1.02
CA GLU A 223 7.91 -25.72 0.68
C GLU A 223 8.71 -26.97 0.29
N LYS A 224 8.84 -27.92 1.23
CA LYS A 224 9.49 -29.21 0.97
C LYS A 224 8.76 -29.97 -0.16
N PRO A 225 9.48 -30.81 -0.92
CA PRO A 225 8.95 -31.55 -2.05
C PRO A 225 7.64 -32.26 -1.75
#